data_AF-A0AA94F372-F1
#
_entry.id   AF-A0AA94F372-F1
#
_cell.length_a   1.000
_cell.length_b   1.000
_cell.length_c   1.000
_cell.angle_alpha   90.00
_cell.angle_beta   90.00
_cell.angle_gamma   90.00
#
_symmetry.space_group_name_H-M   'P 1'
#
loop_
_entity.id
_entity.type
_entity.pdbx_description
1 polymer ?
#
loop_
_entity_poly.entity_id
_entity_poly.type
_entity_poly.pdbx_seq_one_letter_code
_entity_poly.pdbx_strand_id
1 'polypeptide(L)' 'MTKVVELSEIVTICEQNKQTGDVYTLSKMFNMTTDAIRMRISRKDERTYRALYIIVCQREQLINDFKNHQYESTN' A
#
# COMPACT_ATOMS: atom_id res chain seq x y z
N MET A 1 3.80 20.54 5.59
CA MET A 1 4.05 20.52 4.13
C MET A 1 3.80 19.11 3.65
N THR A 2 2.72 18.88 2.89
CA THR A 2 2.48 17.58 2.25
C THR A 2 3.52 17.43 1.14
N LYS A 3 4.56 16.61 1.35
CA LYS A 3 5.56 16.33 0.32
C LYS A 3 4.82 15.72 -0.86
N VAL A 4 4.86 16.37 -2.03
CA VAL A 4 4.35 15.76 -3.26
C VAL A 4 5.30 14.60 -3.58
N VAL A 5 4.81 13.37 -3.47
CA VAL A 5 5.59 12.17 -3.76
C VAL A 5 5.47 11.89 -5.25
N GLU A 6 6.62 11.85 -5.94
CA GLU A 6 6.69 11.57 -7.37
C GLU A 6 6.20 10.14 -7.67
N LEU A 7 5.62 9.92 -8.85
CA LEU A 7 5.09 8.60 -9.22
C LEU A 7 6.19 7.51 -9.21
N SER A 8 7.43 7.86 -9.57
CA SER A 8 8.58 6.94 -9.50
C SER A 8 8.94 6.53 -8.07
N GLU A 9 8.84 7.46 -7.11
CA GLU A 9 9.04 7.20 -5.68
C GLU A 9 7.91 6.31 -5.14
N ILE A 10 6.65 6.61 -5.50
CA ILE A 10 5.46 5.79 -5.21
C ILE A 10 5.66 4.35 -5.70
N VAL A 11 6.06 4.16 -6.96
CA VAL A 11 6.26 2.84 -7.56
C VAL A 11 7.32 2.06 -6.80
N THR A 12 8.45 2.70 -6.50
CA THR A 12 9.56 2.08 -5.75
C THR A 12 9.10 1.59 -4.38
N ILE A 13 8.42 2.46 -3.62
CA ILE A 13 7.92 2.13 -2.27
C ILE A 13 6.92 0.97 -2.33
N CYS A 14 5.97 1.01 -3.27
CA CYS A 14 4.97 -0.03 -3.42
C CYS A 14 5.61 -1.38 -3.81
N GLU A 15 6.58 -1.38 -4.73
CA GLU A 15 7.20 -2.64 -5.16
C GLU A 15 7.97 -3.34 -4.03
N GLN A 16 8.61 -2.56 -3.16
CA GLN A 16 9.37 -3.04 -2.01
C GLN A 16 8.48 -3.52 -0.86
N ASN A 17 7.33 -2.87 -0.63
CA ASN A 17 6.55 -3.04 0.61
C ASN A 17 5.16 -3.66 0.41
N LYS A 18 4.66 -3.79 -0.83
CA LYS A 18 3.32 -4.37 -1.07
C LYS A 18 3.25 -5.81 -0.57
N GLN A 19 2.09 -6.15 -0.03
CA GLN A 19 1.74 -7.50 0.40
C GLN A 19 0.58 -8.04 -0.44
N THR A 20 0.36 -9.36 -0.42
CA THR A 20 -0.76 -10.00 -1.13
C THR A 20 -2.12 -9.43 -0.71
N GLY A 21 -2.27 -9.07 0.57
CA GLY A 21 -3.48 -8.44 1.11
C GLY A 21 -3.79 -7.09 0.46
N ASP A 22 -2.77 -6.30 0.09
CA ASP A 22 -2.96 -4.98 -0.53
C ASP A 22 -3.61 -5.12 -1.92
N VAL A 23 -3.22 -6.15 -2.68
CA VAL A 23 -3.81 -6.46 -3.99
C VAL A 23 -5.28 -6.84 -3.86
N TYR A 24 -5.63 -7.60 -2.81
CA TYR A 24 -7.03 -7.94 -2.52
C TYR A 24 -7.85 -6.70 -2.15
N THR A 25 -7.30 -5.83 -1.29
CA THR A 25 -7.93 -4.56 -0.90
C THR A 25 -8.18 -3.67 -2.12
N LEU A 26 -7.21 -3.52 -3.01
CA LEU A 26 -7.38 -2.78 -4.27
C LEU A 26 -8.49 -3.37 -5.14
N SER A 27 -8.60 -4.70 -5.19
CA SER A 27 -9.65 -5.39 -5.94
C SER A 27 -11.03 -4.99 -5.44
N LYS A 28 -11.21 -4.87 -4.12
CA LYS A 28 -12.45 -4.38 -3.51
C LYS A 28 -12.67 -2.89 -3.79
N MET A 29 -11.65 -2.06 -3.64
CA MET A 29 -11.74 -0.61 -3.90
C MET A 29 -12.13 -0.26 -5.33
N PHE A 30 -11.62 -1.02 -6.31
CA PHE A 30 -11.90 -0.77 -7.73
C PHE A 30 -13.05 -1.61 -8.29
N ASN A 31 -13.68 -2.46 -7.47
CA ASN A 31 -14.67 -3.44 -7.91
C ASN A 31 -14.16 -4.29 -9.10
N MET A 32 -12.95 -4.83 -8.96
CA MET A 32 -12.24 -5.61 -9.97
C MET A 32 -11.76 -6.95 -9.39
N THR A 33 -11.48 -7.90 -10.29
CA THR A 33 -10.78 -9.13 -9.89
C THR A 33 -9.34 -8.82 -9.47
N THR A 34 -8.76 -9.67 -8.64
CA THR A 34 -7.35 -9.55 -8.23
C THR A 34 -6.39 -9.65 -9.43
N ASP A 35 -6.74 -10.43 -10.45
CA ASP A 35 -5.94 -10.52 -11.69
C ASP A 35 -5.97 -9.23 -12.49
N ALA A 36 -7.13 -8.56 -12.61
CA ALA A 36 -7.21 -7.25 -13.24
C ALA A 36 -6.36 -6.20 -12.51
N ILE A 37 -6.31 -6.24 -11.18
CA ILE A 37 -5.40 -5.38 -10.40
C ILE A 37 -3.94 -5.71 -10.68
N ARG A 38 -3.54 -6.99 -10.68
CA ARG A 38 -2.17 -7.41 -11.01
C ARG A 38 -1.74 -6.92 -12.38
N MET A 39 -2.63 -6.98 -13.38
CA MET A 39 -2.37 -6.45 -14.71
C MET A 39 -2.17 -4.92 -14.71
N ARG A 40 -2.92 -4.17 -13.90
CA ARG A 40 -2.74 -2.73 -13.76
C ARG A 40 -1.41 -2.39 -13.06
N ILE A 41 -1.04 -3.17 -12.04
CA ILE A 41 0.26 -3.03 -11.35
C ILE A 41 1.42 -3.33 -12.30
N SER A 42 1.34 -4.37 -13.12
CA SER A 42 2.42 -4.71 -14.07
C SER A 42 2.60 -3.63 -15.15
N ARG A 43 1.50 -2.97 -15.55
CA ARG A 43 1.49 -1.84 -16.50
C ARG A 43 1.86 -0.49 -15.88
N LYS A 44 2.21 -0.45 -14.58
CA LYS A 44 2.51 0.79 -13.85
C LYS A 44 1.38 1.83 -13.94
N ASP A 45 0.12 1.37 -13.91
CA ASP A 45 -1.05 2.24 -13.92
C ASP A 45 -1.00 3.22 -12.75
N GLU A 46 -0.92 4.52 -13.06
CA GLU A 46 -0.71 5.57 -12.06
C GLU A 46 -1.79 5.57 -10.99
N ARG A 47 -3.06 5.45 -11.39
CA ARG A 47 -4.20 5.45 -10.46
C ARG A 47 -4.12 4.25 -9.51
N THR A 48 -3.74 3.08 -10.01
CA THR A 48 -3.53 1.90 -9.17
C THR A 48 -2.35 2.08 -8.21
N TYR A 49 -1.23 2.63 -8.65
CA TYR A 49 -0.07 2.84 -7.77
C TYR A 49 -0.31 3.88 -6.69
N ARG A 50 -1.01 4.98 -7.00
CA ARG A 50 -1.39 5.97 -6.00
C ARG A 50 -2.31 5.38 -4.94
N ALA A 51 -3.28 4.54 -5.34
CA ALA A 51 -4.13 3.83 -4.38
C ALA A 51 -3.35 2.79 -3.57
N LEU A 52 -2.47 2.02 -4.21
CA LEU A 52 -1.62 1.03 -3.55
C LEU A 52 -0.73 1.68 -2.48
N TYR A 53 -0.15 2.84 -2.79
CA TYR A 53 0.69 3.57 -1.86
C TYR A 53 -0.04 3.99 -0.58
N ILE A 54 -1.28 4.48 -0.72
CA ILE A 54 -2.11 4.83 0.45
C ILE A 54 -2.31 3.60 1.34
N ILE A 55 -2.67 2.46 0.75
CA ILE A 55 -2.87 1.21 1.49
C ILE A 55 -1.58 0.79 2.20
N VAL A 56 -0.44 0.78 1.50
CA VAL A 56 0.86 0.40 2.05
C VAL A 56 1.22 1.30 3.24
N CYS A 57 1.10 2.63 3.09
CA CYS A 57 1.41 3.57 4.17
C CYS A 57 0.51 3.34 5.40
N GLN A 58 -0.80 3.21 5.20
CA GLN A 58 -1.74 2.98 6.30
C GLN A 58 -1.50 1.65 6.99
N ARG A 59 -1.23 0.60 6.23
CA ARG A 59 -0.93 -0.74 6.77
C ARG A 59 0.36 -0.74 7.58
N GLU A 60 1.45 -0.18 7.05
CA GLU A 60 2.72 -0.09 7.78
C GLU A 60 2.58 0.77 9.05
N GLN A 61 1.82 1.86 8.99
CA GLN A 61 1.51 2.66 10.17
C GLN A 61 0.80 1.81 11.24
N LEU A 62 -0.27 1.10 10.87
CA LEU A 62 -0.99 0.22 11.79
C LEU A 62 -0.08 -0.87 12.39
N ILE A 63 0.76 -1.51 11.57
CA ILE A 63 1.72 -2.52 12.06
C ILE A 63 2.66 -1.91 13.11
N ASN A 64 3.19 -0.72 12.84
CA ASN A 64 4.11 -0.04 13.75
C ASN A 64 3.40 0.40 15.04
N ASP A 65 2.19 0.93 14.93
CA ASP A 65 1.39 1.33 16.09
C ASP A 65 1.17 0.13 17.02
N PHE A 66 0.74 -1.01 16.49
CA PHE A 66 0.52 -2.21 17.31
C PHE A 66 1.82 -2.83 17.86
N LYS A 67 2.93 -2.77 17.11
CA LYS A 67 4.23 -3.21 17.64
C LYS A 67 4.66 -2.35 18.82
N ASN A 68 4.60 -1.03 18.68
CA ASN A 68 5.05 -0.11 19.73
C ASN A 68 4.17 -0.16 20.98
N HIS A 69 2.85 -0.27 20.83
CA HIS A 69 1.93 -0.39 21.97
C HIS A 69 2.13 -1.70 22.76
N GLN A 70 2.56 -2.79 22.11
CA GLN A 70 2.86 -4.03 22.83
C GLN A 70 4.10 -3.93 23.74
N TYR A 71 5.07 -3.07 23.41
CA TYR A 71 6.26 -2.87 24.24
C TYR A 71 6.00 -1.95 25.45
N GLU A 72 5.02 -1.05 25.38
CA GLU A 72 4.66 -0.15 26.49
C GLU A 72 3.86 -0.86 27.60
N SER A 73 3.13 -1.92 27.27
CA SER A 73 2.33 -2.70 28.24
C SER A 73 3.13 -3.70 29.09
N THR A 74 4.46 -3.78 28.91
CA THR A 74 5.35 -4.74 29.59
C THR A 74 6.41 -4.11 30.50
N ASN A 75 6.36 -2.80 30.75
CA ASN A 75 7.24 -2.08 31.68
C ASN A 75 6.51 -1.54 32.91
#